data_AF-A0A8J4LTW7-F1
#
_entry.id   AF-A0A8J4LTW7-F1
#
_cell.length_a   1.000
_cell.length_b   1.000
_cell.length_c   1.000
_cell.angle_alpha   90.00
_cell.angle_beta   90.00
_cell.angle_gamma   90.00
#
_symmetry.space_group_name_H-M   'P 1'
#
loop_
_entity.id
_entity.type
_entity.pdbx_description
1 polymer ?
#
loop_
_entity_poly.entity_id
_entity_poly.type
_entity_poly.pdbx_seq_one_letter_code
_entity_poly.pdbx_strand_id
1 'polypeptide(L)'
;MIADFGVSIDLNQERAVTRAGTLEYMAPEVERCPLKMLPEENKENPDLAYTTAVDIWAAGVLAYELLVGFAPFIGDQPFQISATATKGTDDWDGNLGGAVQAARKVVNFPSFISAHGRDFIRLALAERPEERPTALQLSRHPWLAAAMQQRNYGNAYGAGA
;
A
#
# COMPACT_ATOMS: atom_id res chain seq x y z
N MET A 1 0.12 -17.45 -6.76
CA MET A 1 1.43 -17.33 -7.44
C MET A 1 1.55 -15.88 -7.88
N ILE A 2 2.65 -15.21 -7.54
CA ILE A 2 2.96 -13.85 -8.03
C ILE A 2 3.78 -14.03 -9.32
N ALA A 3 3.55 -13.17 -10.31
CA ALA A 3 4.24 -13.18 -11.59
C ALA A 3 4.58 -11.74 -12.02
N ASP A 4 5.41 -11.62 -13.05
CA ASP A 4 5.93 -10.37 -13.61
C ASP A 4 6.83 -9.57 -12.65
N PHE A 5 8.13 -9.90 -12.66
CA PHE A 5 9.15 -9.25 -11.86
C PHE A 5 9.87 -8.13 -12.63
N GLY A 6 9.30 -7.61 -13.73
CA GLY A 6 9.94 -6.60 -14.57
C GLY A 6 10.26 -5.27 -13.86
N VAL A 7 9.61 -5.01 -12.73
CA VAL A 7 9.83 -3.82 -11.86
C VAL A 7 10.45 -4.18 -10.50
N SER A 8 10.86 -5.43 -10.29
CA SER A 8 11.48 -5.87 -9.03
C SER A 8 12.96 -5.46 -8.96
N ILE A 9 13.48 -5.33 -7.74
CA ILE A 9 14.86 -4.94 -7.47
C ILE A 9 15.47 -5.83 -6.39
N ASP A 10 16.73 -6.23 -6.57
CA ASP A 10 17.52 -6.87 -5.53
C ASP A 10 18.24 -5.81 -4.70
N LEU A 11 17.73 -5.56 -3.49
CA LEU A 11 18.28 -4.57 -2.56
C LEU A 11 19.71 -4.87 -2.11
N ASN A 12 20.21 -6.11 -2.30
CA ASN A 12 21.60 -6.46 -2.01
C ASN A 12 22.57 -6.00 -3.12
N GLN A 13 22.05 -5.77 -4.33
CA GLN A 13 22.83 -5.36 -5.49
C GLN A 13 22.65 -3.88 -5.82
N GLU A 14 21.45 -3.34 -5.62
CA GLU A 14 21.09 -2.00 -6.04
C GLU A 14 20.15 -1.30 -5.06
N ARG A 15 20.35 0.02 -4.90
CA ARG A 15 19.47 0.84 -4.08
C ARG A 15 18.20 1.17 -4.83
N ALA A 16 17.06 0.93 -4.20
CA ALA A 16 15.76 1.25 -4.76
C ALA A 16 15.44 2.74 -4.61
N VAL A 17 15.54 3.47 -5.72
CA VAL A 17 15.30 4.93 -5.82
C VAL A 17 14.49 5.30 -7.05
N THR A 18 13.75 4.34 -7.61
CA THR A 18 13.01 4.49 -8.86
C THR A 18 11.52 4.56 -8.58
N ARG A 19 10.83 5.57 -9.11
CA ARG A 19 9.37 5.62 -9.11
C ARG A 19 8.81 4.68 -10.17
N ALA A 20 8.56 3.42 -9.80
CA ALA A 20 8.02 2.38 -10.68
C ALA A 20 6.89 1.59 -10.00
N GLY A 21 5.93 1.11 -10.80
CA GLY A 21 4.72 0.41 -10.34
C GLY A 21 3.42 1.04 -10.83
N THR A 22 2.30 0.54 -10.33
CA THR A 22 0.96 1.11 -10.60
C THR A 22 0.62 2.15 -9.55
N LEU A 23 0.26 3.36 -9.97
CA LEU A 23 0.13 4.56 -9.11
C LEU A 23 -0.71 4.32 -7.84
N GLU A 24 -1.83 3.63 -7.96
CA GLU A 24 -2.76 3.37 -6.85
C GLU A 24 -2.19 2.44 -5.76
N TYR A 25 -1.16 1.64 -6.09
CA TYR A 25 -0.48 0.74 -5.18
C TYR A 25 0.87 1.27 -4.68
N MET A 26 1.36 2.39 -5.23
CA MET A 26 2.65 2.96 -4.82
C MET A 26 2.59 3.52 -3.40
N ALA A 27 3.58 3.16 -2.59
CA ALA A 27 3.80 3.74 -1.27
C ALA A 27 4.23 5.22 -1.38
N PRO A 28 3.97 6.06 -0.36
CA PRO A 28 4.31 7.49 -0.38
C PRO A 28 5.79 7.77 -0.68
N GLU A 29 6.70 6.95 -0.18
CA GLU A 29 8.14 7.07 -0.42
C GLU A 29 8.56 6.74 -1.86
N VAL A 30 7.83 5.86 -2.55
CA VAL A 30 8.05 5.55 -3.98
C VAL A 30 7.56 6.72 -4.83
N GLU A 31 6.42 7.33 -4.48
CA GLU A 31 5.88 8.49 -5.20
C GLU A 31 6.77 9.74 -5.10
N ARG A 32 7.47 9.90 -3.97
CA ARG A 32 8.45 10.98 -3.77
C ARG A 32 9.72 10.80 -4.58
N CYS A 33 9.98 9.59 -5.10
CA CYS A 33 11.13 9.37 -5.97
C CYS A 33 10.94 10.17 -7.28
N PRO A 34 11.94 10.96 -7.69
CA PRO A 34 11.90 11.64 -8.98
C PRO A 34 11.86 10.64 -10.13
N LEU A 35 11.24 11.06 -11.25
CA LEU A 35 11.26 10.27 -12.47
C LEU A 35 12.69 10.14 -12.99
N LYS A 36 13.03 8.94 -13.47
CA LYS A 36 14.32 8.67 -14.09
C LYS A 36 14.20 8.69 -15.60
N MET A 37 15.12 9.37 -16.26
CA MET A 37 15.35 9.31 -17.70
C MET A 37 16.55 8.42 -18.04
N LEU A 38 17.50 8.28 -17.11
CA LEU A 38 18.68 7.42 -17.24
C LEU A 38 18.77 6.46 -16.04
N PRO A 39 19.33 5.24 -16.22
CA PRO A 39 19.39 4.26 -15.12
C PRO A 39 20.15 4.75 -13.89
N GLU A 40 21.18 5.57 -14.09
CA GLU A 40 22.16 5.97 -13.06
C GLU A 40 21.67 7.12 -12.17
N GLU A 41 20.59 7.78 -12.56
CA GLU A 41 20.05 8.92 -11.82
C GLU A 41 19.61 8.51 -10.41
N ASN A 42 19.79 9.45 -9.47
CA ASN A 42 19.34 9.38 -8.08
C ASN A 42 19.98 8.28 -7.21
N LYS A 43 20.82 7.40 -7.77
CA LYS A 43 21.47 6.29 -7.03
C LYS A 43 22.33 6.77 -5.86
N GLU A 44 22.96 7.93 -5.99
CA GLU A 44 23.83 8.49 -4.95
C GLU A 44 23.05 9.03 -3.75
N ASN A 45 21.79 9.43 -3.93
CA ASN A 45 20.99 10.03 -2.87
C ASN A 45 20.42 8.95 -1.93
N PRO A 46 20.86 8.89 -0.66
CA PRO A 46 20.36 7.89 0.29
C PRO A 46 18.93 8.21 0.77
N ASP A 47 18.49 9.46 0.71
CA ASP A 47 17.18 9.89 1.23
C ASP A 47 16.01 9.44 0.34
N LEU A 48 16.31 9.06 -0.90
CA LEU A 48 15.35 8.49 -1.86
C LEU A 48 15.23 6.97 -1.74
N ALA A 49 16.06 6.34 -0.91
CA ALA A 49 16.07 4.89 -0.76
C ALA A 49 14.80 4.41 -0.06
N TYR A 50 14.06 3.51 -0.69
CA TYR A 50 12.98 2.78 -0.04
C TYR A 50 13.35 1.31 0.20
N THR A 51 12.57 0.64 1.04
CA THR A 51 12.82 -0.73 1.49
C THR A 51 11.66 -1.65 1.07
N THR A 52 11.71 -2.91 1.47
CA THR A 52 10.60 -3.87 1.30
C THR A 52 9.30 -3.45 1.99
N ALA A 53 9.31 -2.40 2.81
CA ALA A 53 8.11 -1.79 3.38
C ALA A 53 7.11 -1.27 2.31
N VAL A 54 7.58 -1.01 1.08
CA VAL A 54 6.70 -0.62 -0.05
C VAL A 54 5.76 -1.77 -0.46
N ASP A 55 6.22 -3.01 -0.35
CA ASP A 55 5.40 -4.19 -0.66
C ASP A 55 4.31 -4.41 0.40
N ILE A 56 4.58 -4.02 1.65
CA ILE A 56 3.61 -4.05 2.74
C ILE A 56 2.48 -3.06 2.48
N TRP A 57 2.82 -1.86 2.01
CA TRP A 57 1.82 -0.89 1.58
C TRP A 57 0.96 -1.43 0.45
N ALA A 58 1.58 -1.95 -0.62
CA ALA A 58 0.86 -2.51 -1.75
C ALA A 58 -0.06 -3.68 -1.32
N ALA A 59 0.38 -4.52 -0.39
CA ALA A 59 -0.46 -5.57 0.19
C ALA A 59 -1.65 -5.01 0.98
N GLY A 60 -1.49 -3.88 1.68
CA GLY A 60 -2.57 -3.17 2.36
C GLY A 60 -3.61 -2.59 1.40
N VAL A 61 -3.16 -1.95 0.31
CA VAL A 61 -4.02 -1.45 -0.77
C VAL A 61 -4.82 -2.60 -1.38
N LEU A 62 -4.15 -3.69 -1.74
CA LEU A 62 -4.79 -4.87 -2.31
C LEU A 62 -5.78 -5.53 -1.34
N ALA A 63 -5.43 -5.65 -0.05
CA ALA A 63 -6.33 -6.22 0.95
C ALA A 63 -7.61 -5.38 1.10
N TYR A 64 -7.50 -4.05 1.08
CA TYR A 64 -8.66 -3.18 1.07
C TYR A 64 -9.51 -3.39 -0.20
N GLU A 65 -8.87 -3.38 -1.36
CA GLU A 65 -9.55 -3.54 -2.65
C GLU A 65 -10.30 -4.88 -2.74
N LEU A 66 -9.70 -5.97 -2.26
CA LEU A 66 -10.36 -7.28 -2.23
C LEU A 66 -11.60 -7.30 -1.32
N LEU A 67 -11.64 -6.48 -0.27
CA LEU A 67 -12.78 -6.40 0.64
C LEU A 67 -13.87 -5.45 0.16
N VAL A 68 -13.47 -4.36 -0.50
CA VAL A 68 -14.37 -3.24 -0.83
C VAL A 68 -14.76 -3.21 -2.31
N GLY A 69 -13.94 -3.80 -3.17
CA GLY A 69 -14.10 -3.85 -4.63
C GLY A 69 -13.43 -2.71 -5.39
N PHE A 70 -12.74 -1.79 -4.69
CA PHE A 70 -12.01 -0.67 -5.29
C PHE A 70 -10.86 -0.21 -4.38
N ALA A 71 -9.83 0.42 -4.95
CA ALA A 71 -8.67 0.89 -4.21
C ALA A 71 -9.03 1.97 -3.16
N PRO A 72 -8.34 2.02 -2.00
CA PRO A 72 -8.63 2.97 -0.92
C PRO A 72 -8.41 4.43 -1.30
N PHE A 73 -7.60 4.69 -2.33
CA PHE A 73 -7.16 6.03 -2.74
C PHE A 73 -7.49 6.31 -4.21
N ILE A 74 -8.77 6.25 -4.57
CA ILE A 74 -9.22 6.68 -5.90
C ILE A 74 -9.46 8.19 -5.84
N GLY A 75 -8.81 8.93 -6.75
CA GLY A 75 -8.82 10.39 -6.83
C GLY A 75 -10.20 11.04 -7.05
N ASP A 76 -11.28 10.26 -7.17
CA ASP A 76 -12.63 10.76 -7.49
C ASP A 76 -13.77 10.01 -6.75
N GLN A 77 -13.54 9.45 -5.55
CA GLN A 77 -14.66 8.89 -4.76
C GLN A 77 -15.26 9.93 -3.80
N PRO A 78 -16.53 10.36 -3.98
CA PRO A 78 -17.18 11.40 -3.18
C PRO A 78 -17.62 10.93 -1.78
N PHE A 79 -17.21 9.74 -1.34
CA PHE A 79 -17.69 9.17 -0.08
C PHE A 79 -16.89 9.69 1.12
N GLN A 80 -17.27 10.90 1.52
CA GLN A 80 -16.97 11.57 2.80
C GLN A 80 -15.53 12.02 3.00
N ILE A 81 -15.11 13.01 2.23
CA ILE A 81 -14.19 14.02 2.77
C ILE A 81 -15.01 14.82 3.79
N SER A 82 -14.86 14.52 5.08
CA SER A 82 -15.38 15.42 6.12
C SER A 82 -14.77 16.79 5.88
N ALA A 83 -15.63 17.81 5.73
CA ALA A 83 -15.31 19.16 5.29
C ALA A 83 -14.41 19.92 6.29
N THR A 84 -13.14 19.52 6.39
CA THR A 84 -12.07 20.25 7.10
C THR A 84 -10.75 20.24 6.32
N ALA A 85 -10.80 20.05 5.00
CA ALA A 85 -9.65 20.31 4.13
C ALA A 85 -9.60 21.80 3.81
N THR A 86 -8.65 22.49 4.45
CA THR A 86 -8.27 23.88 4.21
C THR A 86 -7.98 24.10 2.73
N LYS A 87 -8.58 25.14 2.14
CA LYS A 87 -8.31 25.62 0.78
C LYS A 87 -6.79 25.73 0.54
N GLY A 88 -6.25 24.83 -0.26
CA GLY A 88 -4.93 24.94 -0.89
C GLY A 88 -5.10 25.47 -2.30
N THR A 89 -4.25 26.42 -2.67
CA THR A 89 -4.33 27.29 -3.85
C THR A 89 -4.18 26.55 -5.17
N ASP A 90 -4.89 27.06 -6.18
CA ASP A 90 -4.91 26.60 -7.56
C ASP A 90 -3.57 26.93 -8.26
N ASP A 91 -2.55 26.09 -8.05
CA ASP A 91 -1.33 26.12 -8.87
C ASP A 91 -1.29 24.85 -9.75
N TRP A 92 -1.79 24.99 -10.97
CA TRP A 92 -1.70 24.00 -12.05
C TRP A 92 -0.25 23.96 -12.56
N ASP A 93 0.63 23.32 -11.80
CA ASP A 93 1.85 22.71 -12.33
C ASP A 93 1.51 21.26 -12.72
N GLY A 94 2.04 20.75 -13.82
CA GLY A 94 1.74 19.44 -14.43
C GLY A 94 2.14 18.23 -13.59
N ASN A 95 2.21 18.37 -12.27
CA ASN A 95 2.53 17.36 -11.30
C ASN A 95 1.25 16.70 -10.77
N LEU A 96 0.70 15.78 -11.57
CA LEU A 96 -0.45 14.94 -11.17
C LEU A 96 -0.20 14.19 -9.83
N GLY A 97 1.06 14.05 -9.40
CA GLY A 97 1.43 13.48 -8.10
C GLY A 97 1.08 14.34 -6.88
N GLY A 98 1.02 15.67 -7.01
CA GLY A 98 0.73 16.57 -5.88
C GLY A 98 -0.70 16.47 -5.36
N ALA A 99 -1.67 16.33 -6.26
CA ALA A 99 -3.08 16.15 -5.92
C ALA A 99 -3.35 14.80 -5.23
N VAL A 100 -2.67 13.73 -5.68
CA VAL A 100 -2.77 12.39 -5.07
C VAL A 100 -2.20 12.38 -3.65
N GLN A 101 -1.10 13.09 -3.40
CA GLN A 101 -0.48 13.17 -2.08
C GLN A 101 -1.39 13.87 -1.04
N ALA A 102 -2.16 14.88 -1.46
CA ALA A 102 -3.07 15.61 -0.57
C ALA A 102 -4.35 14.82 -0.22
N ALA A 103 -4.79 13.91 -1.08
CA ALA A 103 -6.06 13.17 -0.93
C ALA A 103 -5.97 11.89 -0.07
N ARG A 104 -4.78 11.34 0.19
CA ARG A 104 -4.58 10.03 0.85
C ARG A 104 -4.77 10.02 2.38
N LYS A 105 -5.23 11.11 2.99
CA LYS A 105 -5.14 11.30 4.46
C LYS A 105 -6.01 10.39 5.32
N VAL A 106 -7.05 9.75 4.79
CA VAL A 106 -7.91 8.86 5.59
C VAL A 106 -8.46 7.72 4.74
N VAL A 107 -8.10 6.48 5.08
CA VAL A 107 -8.79 5.29 4.55
C VAL A 107 -10.15 5.18 5.23
N ASN A 108 -11.23 5.30 4.46
CA ASN A 108 -12.58 5.10 4.97
C ASN A 108 -12.92 3.60 4.97
N PHE A 109 -13.42 3.08 6.08
CA PHE A 109 -13.73 1.66 6.21
C PHE A 109 -15.23 1.43 6.28
N PRO A 110 -15.85 0.75 5.29
CA PRO A 110 -17.22 0.31 5.40
C PRO A 110 -17.48 -0.51 6.68
N SER A 111 -18.71 -0.42 7.19
CA SER A 111 -19.10 -1.06 8.45
C SER A 111 -18.98 -2.59 8.44
N PHE A 112 -19.08 -3.21 7.25
CA PHE A 112 -18.98 -4.66 7.08
C PHE A 112 -17.56 -5.21 7.28
N ILE A 113 -16.53 -4.36 7.27
CA ILE A 113 -15.15 -4.81 7.51
C ILE A 113 -14.98 -5.11 9.00
N SER A 114 -14.40 -6.26 9.34
CA SER A 114 -14.14 -6.63 10.72
C SER A 114 -13.14 -5.68 11.41
N ALA A 115 -13.18 -5.59 12.74
CA ALA A 115 -12.22 -4.78 13.49
C ALA A 115 -10.76 -5.18 13.20
N HIS A 116 -10.48 -6.48 13.16
CA HIS A 116 -9.16 -7.01 12.80
C HIS A 116 -8.77 -6.72 11.34
N GLY A 117 -9.72 -6.73 10.40
CA GLY A 117 -9.44 -6.35 9.01
C GLY A 117 -9.07 -4.88 8.87
N ARG A 118 -9.79 -3.99 9.57
CA ARG A 118 -9.45 -2.56 9.62
C ARG A 118 -8.07 -2.33 10.23
N ASP A 119 -7.75 -3.04 11.31
CA ASP A 119 -6.46 -2.93 11.99
C ASP A 119 -5.30 -3.38 11.09
N PHE A 120 -5.45 -4.53 10.43
CA PHE A 120 -4.49 -5.03 9.45
C PHE A 120 -4.17 -3.99 8.36
N ILE A 121 -5.22 -3.42 7.75
CA ILE A 121 -5.07 -2.45 6.66
C ILE A 121 -4.43 -1.16 7.18
N ARG A 122 -4.79 -0.69 8.37
CA ARG A 122 -4.18 0.51 8.98
C ARG A 122 -2.69 0.34 9.25
N LEU A 123 -2.29 -0.81 9.77
CA LEU A 123 -0.88 -1.11 10.02
C LEU A 123 -0.09 -1.19 8.71
N ALA A 124 -0.66 -1.81 7.68
CA ALA A 124 -0.03 -1.92 6.37
C ALA A 124 0.10 -0.56 5.65
N LEU A 125 -0.88 0.32 5.83
CA LEU A 125 -0.95 1.66 5.22
C LEU A 125 -0.43 2.77 6.15
N ALA A 126 0.48 2.45 7.08
CA ALA A 126 1.16 3.48 7.86
C ALA A 126 2.00 4.38 6.93
N GLU A 127 1.89 5.71 7.09
CA GLU A 127 2.59 6.68 6.24
C GLU A 127 4.10 6.49 6.30
N ARG A 128 4.64 6.29 7.52
CA ARG A 128 6.06 6.09 7.75
C ARG A 128 6.43 4.62 7.52
N PRO A 129 7.41 4.30 6.64
CA PRO A 129 7.79 2.93 6.33
C PRO A 129 8.20 2.12 7.55
N GLU A 130 8.86 2.75 8.52
CA GLU A 130 9.34 2.14 9.76
C GLU A 130 8.21 1.78 10.75
N GLU A 131 7.02 2.34 10.58
CA GLU A 131 5.84 1.99 11.36
C GLU A 131 5.10 0.78 10.78
N ARG A 132 5.43 0.38 9.54
CA ARG A 132 4.83 -0.78 8.90
C ARG A 132 5.45 -2.07 9.45
N PRO A 133 4.65 -3.08 9.80
CA PRO A 133 5.16 -4.39 10.18
C PRO A 133 5.84 -5.09 9.00
N THR A 134 6.82 -5.93 9.27
CA THR A 134 7.40 -6.83 8.26
C THR A 134 6.35 -7.81 7.73
N ALA A 135 6.58 -8.38 6.54
CA ALA A 135 5.67 -9.38 5.95
C ALA A 135 5.43 -10.57 6.90
N LEU A 136 6.47 -11.01 7.62
CA LEU A 136 6.37 -12.08 8.60
C LEU A 136 5.50 -11.68 9.81
N GLN A 137 5.65 -10.46 10.33
CA GLN A 137 4.80 -9.97 11.41
C GLN A 137 3.34 -9.80 10.95
N LEU A 138 3.14 -9.20 9.77
CA LEU A 138 1.82 -8.94 9.21
C LEU A 138 1.07 -10.24 8.86
N SER A 139 1.76 -11.28 8.38
CA SER A 139 1.17 -12.60 8.14
C SER A 139 0.67 -13.31 9.40
N ARG A 140 1.20 -12.94 10.58
CA ARG A 140 0.76 -13.46 11.89
C ARG A 140 -0.37 -12.62 12.50
N HIS A 141 -0.82 -11.57 11.82
CA HIS A 141 -1.87 -10.71 12.32
C HIS A 141 -3.17 -11.51 12.59
N PRO A 142 -3.91 -11.22 13.68
CA PRO A 142 -5.11 -11.98 14.05
C PRO A 142 -6.15 -12.11 12.94
N TRP A 143 -6.25 -11.11 12.05
CA TRP A 143 -7.14 -11.15 10.89
C TRP A 143 -6.87 -12.36 9.98
N LEU A 144 -5.60 -12.64 9.67
CA LEU A 144 -5.21 -13.78 8.82
C LEU A 144 -5.14 -15.07 9.61
N ALA A 145 -4.64 -15.02 10.85
CA ALA A 145 -4.53 -16.20 11.71
C ALA A 145 -5.91 -16.86 11.94
N ALA A 146 -6.96 -16.07 12.18
CA ALA A 146 -8.32 -16.57 12.33
C ALA A 146 -8.83 -17.28 11.06
N ALA A 147 -8.56 -16.71 9.87
CA ALA A 147 -8.96 -17.31 8.59
C ALA A 147 -8.22 -18.63 8.32
N MET A 148 -6.92 -18.69 8.64
CA MET A 148 -6.11 -19.91 8.48
C MET A 148 -6.57 -21.04 9.41
N GLN A 149 -6.95 -20.72 10.65
CA GLN A 149 -7.50 -21.71 11.59
C GLN A 149 -8.83 -22.29 11.08
N GLN A 150 -9.75 -21.44 10.61
CA GLN A 150 -11.03 -21.89 10.06
C GLN A 150 -10.85 -22.83 8.86
N ARG A 151 -9.87 -22.54 7.99
CA ARG A 151 -9.57 -23.38 6.84
C ARG A 151 -9.02 -24.75 7.23
N ASN A 152 -8.19 -24.80 8.27
CA ASN A 152 -7.67 -26.06 8.81
C ASN A 152 -8.76 -26.92 9.45
N TYR A 153 -9.71 -26.30 10.16
CA TYR A 153 -10.89 -27.01 10.66
C TYR A 153 -11.80 -27.51 9.52
N GLY A 154 -12.07 -26.69 8.51
CA GLY A 154 -12.89 -27.10 7.35
C GLY A 154 -12.28 -28.25 6.54
N ASN A 155 -10.96 -28.25 6.36
CA ASN A 155 -10.25 -29.35 5.67
C ASN A 155 -10.20 -30.64 6.51
N ALA A 156 -10.11 -30.56 7.83
CA ALA A 156 -10.07 -31.74 8.70
C ALA A 156 -11.41 -32.50 8.74
N TYR A 157 -12.53 -31.81 8.55
CA TYR A 157 -13.87 -32.41 8.55
C TYR A 157 -14.48 -32.60 7.15
N GLY A 158 -13.88 -32.01 6.09
CA GLY A 158 -14.33 -32.16 4.70
C GLY A 158 -13.68 -33.31 3.92
N ALA A 159 -12.68 -34.01 4.49
CA ALA A 159 -11.95 -35.09 3.83
C ALA A 159 -12.56 -36.49 4.07
N GLY A 160 -13.83 -36.57 4.48
CA GLY A 160 -14.52 -37.81 4.85
C GLY A 160 -15.85 -38.06 4.14
N ALA A 161 -16.09 -37.45 2.98
CA ALA A 161 -17.28 -37.68 2.15
C ALA A 161 -16.89 -38.22 0.77
#